data_AF-A0A2S9FTF2-F1
#
_entry.id   AF-A0A2S9FTF2-F1
#
_cell.length_a   1.000
_cell.length_b   1.000
_cell.length_c   1.000
_cell.angle_alpha   90.00
_cell.angle_beta   90.00
_cell.angle_gamma   90.00
#
_symmetry.space_group_name_H-M   'P 1'
#
loop_
_entity.id
_entity.type
_entity.pdbx_description
1 polymer ?
#
loop_
_entity_poly.entity_id
_entity_poly.type
_entity_poly.pdbx_seq_one_letter_code
_entity_poly.pdbx_strand_id
1 'polypeptide(L)' 'VFEVADRICALYLGRVAADVKASDVTHGQVVELITAGRSGSLGLAPAQAAESM' A
#
# COMPACT_ATOMS: atom_id res chain seq x y z
N VAL A 1 -11.49 -5.58 -6.48
CA VAL A 1 -11.43 -4.77 -5.23
C VAL A 1 -11.97 -3.37 -5.46
N PHE A 2 -11.46 -2.63 -6.45
CA PHE A 2 -11.93 -1.26 -6.77
C PHE A 2 -13.42 -1.14 -7.07
N GLU A 3 -14.02 -2.16 -7.71
CA GLU A 3 -15.45 -2.15 -8.04
C GLU A 3 -16.40 -2.30 -6.83
N VAL A 4 -15.90 -2.72 -5.67
CA VAL A 4 -16.74 -3.13 -4.54
C VAL A 4 -16.31 -2.61 -3.18
N ALA A 5 -15.08 -2.11 -3.04
CA ALA A 5 -14.53 -1.69 -1.76
C ALA A 5 -14.41 -0.16 -1.70
N ASP A 6 -14.86 0.44 -0.60
CA ASP A 6 -14.65 1.86 -0.33
C ASP A 6 -13.19 2.16 0.06
N ARG A 7 -12.53 1.18 0.69
CA ARG A 7 -11.16 1.29 1.22
C ARG A 7 -10.34 0.03 0.95
N ILE A 8 -9.03 0.21 0.87
CA ILE A 8 -8.06 -0.84 0.61
C ILE A 8 -6.95 -0.73 1.65
N CYS A 9 -6.75 -1.79 2.43
CA CYS A 9 -5.62 -1.93 3.34
C CYS A 9 -4.56 -2.79 2.66
N ALA A 10 -3.51 -2.15 2.15
CA ALA A 10 -2.40 -2.82 1.48
C ALA A 10 -1.37 -3.29 2.52
N LEU A 11 -0.98 -4.55 2.47
CA LEU A 11 0.02 -5.13 3.37
C LEU A 11 1.31 -5.44 2.61
N TYR A 12 2.44 -5.16 3.27
CA TYR A 12 3.78 -5.54 2.82
C TYR A 12 4.46 -6.35 3.92
N LEU A 13 4.85 -7.59 3.59
CA LEU A 13 5.53 -8.52 4.51
C LEU A 13 4.85 -8.65 5.90
N GLY A 14 3.51 -8.75 5.88
CA GLY A 14 2.70 -8.92 7.09
C GLY A 14 2.44 -7.63 7.87
N ARG A 15 2.91 -6.48 7.40
CA ARG A 15 2.68 -5.16 8.00
C ARG A 15 1.73 -4.34 7.14
N VAL A 16 0.89 -3.53 7.77
CA VAL A 16 0.04 -2.57 7.05
C VAL A 16 0.95 -1.52 6.43
N ALA A 17 0.99 -1.49 5.10
CA ALA A 17 1.75 -0.50 4.36
C ALA A 17 0.96 0.82 4.25
N ALA A 18 -0.30 0.74 3.85
CA ALA A 18 -1.21 1.88 3.82
C ALA A 18 -2.67 1.44 3.87
N ASP A 19 -3.52 2.26 4.48
CA ASP A 19 -4.97 2.17 4.39
C ASP A 19 -5.49 3.38 3.61
N VAL A 20 -6.02 3.13 2.41
CA VAL A 20 -6.36 4.16 1.43
C VAL A 20 -7.81 4.03 0.98
N LYS A 21 -8.42 5.13 0.54
CA LYS A 21 -9.72 5.05 -0.15
C LYS A 21 -9.49 4.49 -1.55
N ALA A 22 -10.36 3.60 -2.01
CA ALA A 22 -10.25 3.01 -3.34
C ALA A 22 -10.38 4.06 -4.45
N SER A 23 -11.12 5.15 -4.20
CA SER A 23 -11.30 6.28 -5.12
C SER A 23 -10.03 7.11 -5.34
N ASP A 24 -9.07 7.04 -4.42
CA ASP A 24 -7.93 7.97 -4.36
C ASP A 24 -6.62 7.33 -4.88
N VAL A 25 -6.68 6.06 -5.29
CA VAL A 25 -5.52 5.31 -5.72
C VAL A 25 -5.79 4.54 -7.00
N THR A 26 -4.72 4.19 -7.69
CA THR A 26 -4.74 3.36 -8.89
C THR A 26 -4.36 1.92 -8.56
N HIS A 27 -4.69 1.01 -9.48
CA HIS A 27 -4.25 -0.38 -9.37
C HIS A 27 -2.72 -0.49 -9.26
N GLY A 28 -1.96 0.30 -10.04
CA GLY A 28 -0.50 0.30 -9.99
C GLY A 28 0.05 0.69 -8.61
N GLN A 29 -0.51 1.73 -7.99
CA GLN A 29 -0.10 2.14 -6.65
C GLN A 29 -0.38 1.08 -5.59
N VAL A 30 -1.49 0.34 -5.70
CA VAL A 30 -1.77 -0.78 -4.80
C VAL A 30 -0.75 -1.91 -4.99
N VAL A 31 -0.37 -2.22 -6.23
CA VAL A 31 0.68 -3.21 -6.53
C VAL A 31 2.02 -2.80 -5.94
N GLU A 32 2.41 -1.53 -6.08
CA GLU A 32 3.63 -0.99 -5.48
C GLU A 32 3.60 -1.07 -3.94
N LEU A 33 2.47 -0.72 -3.32
CA LEU A 33 2.30 -0.82 -1.87
C LEU A 33 2.48 -2.25 -1.34
N ILE A 34 1.93 -3.27 -2.01
CA ILE A 34 2.04 -4.66 -1.57
C ILE A 34 3.41 -5.30 -1.87
N THR A 35 4.16 -4.77 -2.84
CA THR A 35 5.45 -5.35 -3.28
C THR A 35 6.67 -4.64 -2.70
N ALA A 36 6.58 -3.33 -2.47
CA ALA A 36 7.67 -2.49 -1.97
C ALA A 36 7.33 -1.78 -0.65
N GLY A 37 6.12 -1.97 -0.12
CA GLY A 37 5.67 -1.27 1.08
C GLY A 37 5.36 0.21 0.88
N ARG A 38 5.51 0.74 -0.34
CA ARG A 38 5.33 2.16 -0.65
C ARG A 38 4.98 2.41 -2.12
N SER A 39 4.29 3.52 -2.36
CA SER A 39 4.03 4.05 -3.69
C SER A 39 3.93 5.58 -3.64
N GLY A 40 4.84 6.29 -4.33
CA GLY A 40 4.89 7.76 -4.27
C GLY A 40 5.03 8.29 -2.84
N SER A 41 4.01 8.99 -2.33
CA SER A 41 3.92 9.49 -0.94
C SER A 41 3.09 8.59 -0.02
N LEU A 42 2.56 7.47 -0.51
CA LEU A 42 1.78 6.49 0.23
C LEU A 42 2.69 5.35 0.72
N GLY A 43 2.36 4.77 1.88
CA GLY A 43 3.04 3.58 2.39
C GLY A 43 3.94 3.83 3.60
N LEU A 44 4.76 2.83 3.91
CA LEU A 44 5.74 2.85 4.99
C LEU A 44 6.87 3.86 4.70
N ALA A 45 7.43 4.43 5.78
CA ALA A 45 8.65 5.20 5.66
C ALA A 45 9.80 4.31 5.14
N PRO A 46 10.79 4.86 4.42
CA PRO A 46 11.87 4.07 3.82
C PRO A 46 12.60 3.16 4.82
N ALA A 47 12.82 3.64 6.04
CA ALA A 47 13.43 2.87 7.12
C ALA A 47 12.58 1.64 7.51
N GLN A 48 11.28 1.82 7.68
CA GLN A 48 10.35 0.77 8.09
C GLN A 48 10.13 -0.29 7.00
N ALA A 49 10.18 0.10 5.73
CA ALA A 49 10.15 -0.83 4.61
C ALA A 49 11.44 -1.67 4.55
N ALA A 50 12.61 -1.05 4.77
CA ALA A 50 13.91 -1.71 4.72
C ALA A 50 14.16 -2.69 5.87
N GLU A 51 13.65 -2.41 7.08
CA GLU A 51 13.70 -3.32 8.24
C GLU A 51 12.96 -4.65 8.04
N SER A 52 12.23 -4.79 6.92
CA SER A 52 11.49 -6.00 6.56
C SER A 52 12.27 -6.96 5.68
N MET A 53 13.45 -6.54 5.18
CA MET A 53 14.35 -7.33 4.34
C MET A 53 15.47 -7.96 5.16
#